data_AF-A0A2T2T7U7-F1
#
_entry.id   AF-A0A2T2T7U7-F1
#
_cell.length_a   1.000
_cell.length_b   1.000
_cell.length_c   1.000
_cell.angle_alpha   90.00
_cell.angle_beta   90.00
_cell.angle_gamma   90.00
#
_symmetry.space_group_name_H-M   'P 1'
#
loop_
_entity.id
_entity.type
_entity.pdbx_description
1 polymer ?
#
loop_
_entity_poly.entity_id
_entity_poly.type
_entity_poly.pdbx_seq_one_letter_code
_entity_poly.pdbx_strand_id
1 'polypeptide(L)' 'STFEVREDGDAYVLELRLSFAAPEDLDVHQLGDQLVVQVANQRSNYILPNFLNYYTMTEATLQDGWLHVRFTPDPESSSN' A
#
# COMPACT_ATOMS: atom_id res chain seq x y z
N SER A 1 4.62 0.46 -13.85
CA SER A 1 4.97 -0.39 -12.69
C SER A 1 3.82 -1.31 -12.44
N THR A 2 4.05 -2.62 -12.48
CA THR A 2 3.02 -3.63 -12.21
C THR A 2 2.98 -3.85 -10.70
N PHE A 3 1.89 -3.44 -10.06
CA PHE A 3 1.59 -3.84 -8.69
C PHE A 3 0.57 -4.97 -8.73
N GLU A 4 0.62 -5.87 -7.76
CA GLU A 4 -0.36 -6.93 -7.59
C GLU A 4 -1.16 -6.68 -6.32
N VAL A 5 -2.44 -7.03 -6.33
CA VAL A 5 -3.28 -6.98 -5.13
C VAL A 5 -3.73 -8.41 -4.85
N ARG A 6 -3.49 -8.87 -3.63
CA ARG A 6 -3.89 -10.18 -3.13
C ARG A 6 -4.95 -10.03 -2.04
N GLU A 7 -5.92 -10.91 -2.06
CA GLU A 7 -6.92 -11.06 -0.99
C GLU A 7 -6.30 -11.84 0.17
N ASP A 8 -6.48 -11.33 1.39
CA ASP A 8 -6.07 -11.97 2.64
C ASP A 8 -7.21 -11.91 3.66
N GLY A 9 -8.19 -12.80 3.49
CA GLY A 9 -9.38 -12.84 4.33
C GLY A 9 -10.31 -11.64 4.09
N ASP A 10 -10.49 -10.82 5.11
CA ASP A 10 -11.20 -9.54 5.02
C ASP A 10 -10.28 -8.38 4.62
N ALA A 11 -8.97 -8.62 4.49
CA ALA A 11 -7.98 -7.61 4.14
C ALA A 11 -7.47 -7.79 2.70
N TYR A 12 -6.79 -6.77 2.21
CA TYR A 12 -6.06 -6.80 0.94
C TYR A 12 -4.59 -6.49 1.17
N VAL A 13 -3.71 -7.18 0.46
CA VAL A 13 -2.27 -6.92 0.44
C VAL A 13 -1.87 -6.45 -0.95
N LEU A 14 -1.41 -5.21 -1.04
CA LEU A 14 -0.82 -4.67 -2.27
C LEU A 14 0.68 -4.95 -2.24
N GLU A 15 1.17 -5.62 -3.28
CA GLU A 15 2.56 -5.98 -3.45
C GLU A 15 3.18 -5.14 -4.56
N LEU A 16 4.27 -4.47 -4.23
CA LEU A 16 4.98 -3.60 -5.15
C LEU A 16 6.47 -3.89 -5.13
N ARG A 17 7.02 -4.26 -6.28
CA ARG A 17 8.47 -4.46 -6.41
C ARG A 17 9.18 -3.11 -6.40
N LEU A 18 10.04 -2.92 -5.41
CA LEU A 18 10.94 -1.78 -5.35
C LEU A 18 12.25 -2.17 -6.04
N SER A 19 12.70 -1.35 -6.99
CA SER A 19 13.93 -1.63 -7.75
C SER A 19 15.21 -1.39 -6.94
N PHE A 20 15.10 -0.94 -5.70
CA PHE A 20 16.21 -0.49 -4.87
C PHE A 20 16.40 -1.42 -3.66
N ALA A 21 17.66 -1.68 -3.33
CA ALA A 21 18.06 -2.53 -2.22
C ALA A 21 17.85 -1.76 -0.90
N ALA A 22 16.81 -2.13 -0.15
CA ALA A 22 16.58 -1.76 1.26
C ALA A 22 16.88 -0.29 1.60
N PRO A 23 15.99 0.65 1.26
CA PRO A 23 16.13 2.03 1.71
C PRO A 23 15.93 2.11 3.22
N GLU A 24 16.87 2.77 3.87
CA GLU A 24 16.87 3.10 5.31
C GLU A 24 15.69 4.03 5.66
N ASP A 25 15.22 4.79 4.67
CA ASP A 25 14.16 5.79 4.76
C ASP A 25 12.99 5.46 3.80
N LEU A 26 12.23 4.43 4.13
CA LEU A 26 10.94 4.13 3.46
C LEU A 26 9.79 4.72 4.28
N ASP A 27 9.03 5.63 3.67
CA ASP A 27 7.75 6.11 4.20
C ASP A 27 6.64 5.75 3.21
N VAL A 28 5.53 5.24 3.74
CA VAL A 28 4.38 4.80 2.95
C VAL A 28 3.13 5.29 3.63
N HIS A 29 2.28 5.96 2.87
CA HIS A 29 1.00 6.45 3.38
C HIS A 29 -0.07 6.47 2.28
N GLN A 30 -1.31 6.26 2.70
CA GLN A 30 -2.48 6.41 1.85
C GLN A 30 -2.93 7.87 1.85
N LEU A 31 -3.20 8.41 0.67
CA LEU A 31 -3.75 9.74 0.46
C LEU A 31 -4.93 9.65 -0.49
N GLY A 32 -6.14 9.57 0.07
CA GLY A 32 -7.35 9.37 -0.72
C GLY A 32 -7.32 8.05 -1.49
N ASP A 33 -7.36 8.14 -2.83
CA ASP A 33 -7.29 7.03 -3.78
C ASP A 33 -5.85 6.73 -4.25
N GLN A 34 -4.85 7.29 -3.58
CA GLN A 34 -3.45 7.09 -3.93
C GLN A 34 -2.64 6.50 -2.79
N LEU A 35 -1.69 5.64 -3.14
CA LEU A 35 -0.61 5.20 -2.27
C LEU A 35 0.63 6.01 -2.60
N VAL A 36 1.11 6.75 -1.61
CA VAL A 36 2.35 7.51 -1.70
C VAL A 36 3.45 6.67 -1.08
N VAL A 37 4.46 6.36 -1.88
CA VAL A 37 5.68 5.66 -1.46
C VAL A 37 6.84 6.63 -1.59
N GLN A 38 7.40 7.03 -0.46
CA GLN A 38 8.56 7.88 -0.36
C GLN A 38 9.78 7.03 0.02
N VAL A 39 10.82 7.11 -0.77
CA VAL A 39 12.05 6.36 -0.57
C VAL A 39 13.22 7.33 -0.69
N ALA A 40 13.89 7.61 0.42
CA ALA A 40 14.91 8.66 0.50
C ALA A 40 14.40 9.97 -0.13
N ASN A 41 14.94 10.38 -1.28
CA ASN A 41 14.52 11.60 -2.01
C ASN A 41 13.62 11.34 -3.23
N GLN A 42 13.12 10.10 -3.41
CA GLN A 42 12.25 9.73 -4.51
C GLN A 42 10.83 9.46 -4.02
N ARG A 43 9.87 10.17 -4.61
CA ARG A 43 8.44 9.98 -4.37
C ARG A 43 7.79 9.27 -5.56
N SER A 44 7.05 8.21 -5.28
CA SER A 44 6.20 7.51 -6.25
C SER A 44 4.75 7.52 -5.76
N ASN A 45 3.84 7.96 -6.61
CA ASN A 45 2.40 7.91 -6.32
C ASN A 45 1.76 6.82 -7.19
N TYR A 46 1.07 5.89 -6.56
CA TYR A 46 0.36 4.80 -7.22
C TYR A 46 -1.15 5.02 -7.04
N ILE A 47 -1.88 4.96 -8.15
CA ILE A 47 -3.35 5.02 -8.09
C ILE A 47 -3.85 3.68 -7.55
N LEU A 48 -4.59 3.73 -6.45
CA LEU A 48 -5.21 2.55 -5.88
C LEU A 48 -6.46 2.17 -6.70
N PRO A 49 -6.73 0.87 -6.82
CA PRO A 49 -8.03 0.41 -7.29
C PRO A 49 -9.19 0.99 -6.46
N ASN A 50 -10.30 1.35 -7.13
CA ASN A 50 -11.46 1.96 -6.47
C ASN A 50 -12.02 1.16 -5.28
N PHE A 51 -11.90 -0.17 -5.29
CA PHE A 51 -12.38 -1.00 -4.19
C PHE A 51 -11.57 -0.81 -2.90
N LEU A 52 -10.28 -0.41 -2.99
CA LEU A 52 -9.45 -0.10 -1.83
C LEU A 52 -9.83 1.24 -1.18
N ASN A 53 -10.71 2.04 -1.78
CA ASN A 53 -11.20 3.27 -1.14
C ASN A 53 -12.06 2.97 0.10
N TYR A 54 -12.60 1.75 0.22
CA TYR A 54 -13.33 1.28 1.41
C TYR A 54 -12.40 0.66 2.47
N TYR A 55 -11.09 0.66 2.20
CA TYR A 55 -10.07 0.07 3.05
C TYR A 55 -9.06 1.14 3.46
N THR A 56 -8.52 0.97 4.66
CA THR A 56 -7.47 1.83 5.18
C THR A 56 -6.17 1.05 5.28
N MET A 57 -5.07 1.69 4.87
CA MET A 57 -3.74 1.15 5.10
C MET A 57 -3.49 1.03 6.61
N THR A 58 -3.15 -0.17 7.06
CA THR A 58 -2.82 -0.46 8.46
C THR A 58 -1.37 -0.85 8.68
N GLU A 59 -0.73 -1.41 7.65
CA GLU A 59 0.66 -1.87 7.75
C GLU A 59 1.36 -1.73 6.40
N ALA A 60 2.67 -1.44 6.45
CA ALA A 60 3.56 -1.52 5.30
C ALA A 60 4.85 -2.21 5.72
N THR A 61 5.23 -3.25 4.98
CA THR A 61 6.43 -4.04 5.28
C THR A 61 7.23 -4.28 4.01
N LEU A 62 8.55 -4.06 4.07
CA LEU A 62 9.47 -4.36 2.99
C LEU A 62 10.15 -5.71 3.26
N GLN A 63 9.94 -6.69 2.38
CA GLN A 63 10.55 -8.03 2.47
C GLN A 63 11.10 -8.43 1.11
N ASP A 64 12.37 -8.85 1.05
CA ASP A 64 13.01 -9.32 -0.19
C ASP A 64 12.88 -8.36 -1.40
N GLY A 65 12.82 -7.05 -1.16
CA GLY A 65 12.65 -6.02 -2.20
C GLY A 65 11.20 -5.81 -2.67
N TRP A 66 10.24 -6.43 -1.98
CA TRP A 66 8.80 -6.25 -2.20
C TRP A 66 8.20 -5.48 -1.04
N LEU A 67 7.51 -4.39 -1.39
CA LEU A 67 6.69 -3.66 -0.45
C LEU A 67 5.31 -4.32 -0.39
N HIS A 68 4.97 -4.81 0.78
CA HIS A 68 3.66 -5.35 1.12
C HIS A 68 2.91 -4.30 1.91
N VAL A 69 1.81 -3.78 1.37
CA VAL A 69 0.94 -2.82 2.05
C VAL A 69 -0.37 -3.51 2.38
N ARG A 70 -0.67 -3.63 3.67
CA ARG A 70 -1.91 -4.23 4.16
C ARG A 70 -2.99 -3.16 4.28
N PHE A 71 -4.14 -3.45 3.70
CA PHE A 71 -5.35 -2.67 3.74
C PHE A 71 -6.43 -3.47 4.44
N THR A 72 -7.01 -2.93 5.51
CA THR A 72 -8.12 -3.56 6.23
C THR A 72 -9.39 -2.74 6.04
N PRO A 73 -10.57 -3.38 6.05
CA PRO A 73 -11.81 -2.68 5.84
C PRO A 73 -11.99 -1.67 6.96
N ASP A 74 -12.34 -0.44 6.61
CA ASP A 74 -12.59 0.58 7.59
C ASP A 74 -13.88 0.21 8.36
N PRO A 75 -13.81 -0.05 9.68
CA PRO A 75 -14.97 -0.44 10.46
C PRO A 75 -16.06 0.64 10.45
N GLU A 76 -15.73 1.91 10.20
CA GLU A 76 -16.70 3.00 10.15
C GLU A 76 -17.39 3.12 8.78
N SER A 77 -16.76 2.64 7.71
CA SER A 77 -17.31 2.67 6.34
C SER A 77 -18.44 1.66 6.10
N SER A 78 -18.64 0.71 7.01
CA SER A 78 -19.70 -0.32 6.94
C SER A 78 -21.07 0.13 7.51
N SER A 79 -21.15 1.35 8.05
CA SER A 79 -22.38 1.93 8.60
C SER A 79 -22.91 3.05 7.71
N ASN A 80 -23.31 2.76 6.47
CA ASN A 80 -24.17 3.66 5.71
C ASN A 80 -25.09 2.93 4.73
#